data_AF-X1EW51-F1
#
_entry.id   AF-X1EW51-F1
#
_cell.length_a   1.000
_cell.length_b   1.000
_cell.length_c   1.000
_cell.angle_alpha   90.00
_cell.angle_beta   90.00
_cell.angle_gamma   90.00
#
_symmetry.space_group_name_H-M   'P 1'
#
loop_
_entity.id
_entity.type
_entity.pdbx_description
1 polymer ?
#
loop_
_entity_poly.entity_id
_entity_poly.type
_entity_poly.pdbx_seq_one_letter_code
_entity_poly.pdbx_strand_id
1 'polypeptide(L)'
;IRIYKEYYPTITTSIRLTDKNGKEFTLRQYAKVQDFPNEFKFVGTSNEIKRQIGEAVSPKMSEYIIKKYITGKEYIELFAGCGGFSVGTHKLGKKCLWCNDFNRYSTHSFKLNFPLTFNNHFKLYLLQIQD
;
A
#
# COMPACT_ATOMS: atom_id res chain seq x y z
N ILE A 1 -10.76 18.15 13.11
CA ILE A 1 -9.29 18.31 12.96
C ILE A 1 -9.02 19.11 11.69
N ARG A 2 -8.73 20.42 11.81
CA ARG A 2 -8.26 21.28 10.70
C ARG A 2 -6.73 21.25 10.74
N ILE A 3 -6.07 20.68 9.73
CA ILE A 3 -4.60 20.69 9.66
C ILE A 3 -4.19 21.65 8.55
N TYR A 4 -3.88 22.88 8.94
CA TYR A 4 -3.16 23.87 8.14
C TYR A 4 -1.67 23.78 8.46
N LYS A 5 -1.01 22.70 8.03
CA LYS A 5 0.45 22.63 8.02
C LYS A 5 0.88 22.07 6.67
N GLU A 6 1.99 22.59 6.13
CA GLU A 6 2.71 22.04 4.98
C GLU A 6 3.17 20.58 5.19
N TYR A 7 2.98 20.05 6.40
CA TYR A 7 3.36 18.73 6.84
C TYR A 7 2.16 17.98 7.43
N TYR A 8 1.82 16.82 6.84
CA TYR A 8 0.79 15.92 7.33
C TYR A 8 1.45 14.80 8.16
N PRO A 9 1.25 14.74 9.48
CA PRO A 9 2.07 13.89 10.34
C PRO A 9 1.85 12.39 10.12
N THR A 10 0.61 11.97 9.83
CA THR A 10 0.29 10.57 9.48
C THR A 10 -1.03 10.54 8.71
N ILE A 11 -1.07 9.88 7.55
CA ILE A 11 -2.33 9.54 6.91
C ILE A 11 -2.85 8.27 7.57
N THR A 12 -4.05 8.36 8.15
CA THR A 12 -4.75 7.19 8.71
C THR A 12 -6.04 6.95 7.95
N THR A 13 -6.67 5.81 8.20
CA THR A 13 -7.91 5.38 7.54
C THR A 13 -9.09 6.36 7.71
N SER A 14 -9.07 7.18 8.75
CA SER A 14 -10.14 8.11 9.14
C SER A 14 -9.79 9.58 8.96
N ILE A 15 -8.56 9.92 8.54
CA ILE A 15 -8.14 11.32 8.47
C ILE A 15 -8.83 12.08 7.33
N ARG A 16 -9.20 13.33 7.60
CA ARG A 16 -9.72 14.27 6.60
C ARG A 16 -8.65 15.32 6.28
N LEU A 17 -8.12 15.26 5.06
CA LEU A 17 -7.16 16.23 4.53
C LEU A 17 -7.91 17.20 3.64
N THR A 18 -7.65 18.49 3.82
CA THR A 18 -8.25 19.56 3.02
C THR A 18 -7.17 20.47 2.46
N ASP A 19 -7.46 21.08 1.32
CA ASP A 19 -6.63 22.16 0.79
C ASP A 19 -6.78 23.44 1.62
N LYS A 20 -6.03 24.49 1.25
CA LYS A 20 -6.06 25.79 1.92
C LYS A 20 -7.45 26.44 1.95
N ASN A 21 -8.33 26.07 1.02
CA ASN A 21 -9.70 26.59 0.90
C ASN A 21 -10.72 25.71 1.65
N GLY A 22 -10.27 24.65 2.33
CA GLY A 22 -11.13 23.73 3.08
C GLY A 22 -11.80 22.63 2.23
N LYS A 23 -11.44 22.50 0.94
CA LYS A 23 -11.93 21.41 0.09
C LYS A 23 -11.19 20.11 0.41
N GLU A 24 -11.92 19.02 0.62
CA GLU A 24 -11.30 17.71 0.91
C GLU A 24 -10.48 17.20 -0.28
N PHE A 25 -9.36 16.54 0.04
CA PHE A 25 -8.51 15.89 -0.95
C PHE A 25 -9.26 14.76 -1.65
N THR A 26 -9.04 14.66 -2.96
CA THR A 26 -9.41 13.47 -3.73
C THR A 26 -8.58 12.27 -3.29
N LEU A 27 -9.06 11.05 -3.54
CA LEU A 27 -8.32 9.81 -3.21
C LEU A 27 -6.93 9.77 -3.86
N ARG A 28 -6.77 10.34 -5.07
CA ARG A 28 -5.46 10.45 -5.72
C ARG A 28 -4.53 11.43 -4.99
N GLN A 29 -5.05 12.54 -4.47
CA GLN A 29 -4.26 13.46 -3.66
C GLN A 29 -3.83 12.80 -2.34
N TYR A 30 -4.70 12.03 -1.70
CA TYR A 30 -4.32 11.18 -0.56
C TYR A 30 -3.19 10.21 -0.92
N ALA A 31 -3.33 9.48 -2.02
CA ALA A 31 -2.33 8.53 -2.49
C ALA A 31 -0.98 9.23 -2.77
N LYS A 32 -1.01 10.42 -3.36
CA LYS A 32 0.20 11.22 -3.62
C LYS A 32 0.91 11.66 -2.35
N VAL A 33 0.17 12.05 -1.31
CA VAL A 33 0.77 12.38 0.00
C VAL A 33 1.41 11.14 0.64
N GLN A 34 0.85 9.94 0.40
CA GLN A 34 1.44 8.66 0.81
C GLN A 34 2.51 8.14 -0.18
N ASP A 35 3.04 8.98 -1.07
CA ASP A 35 4.07 8.67 -2.07
C ASP A 35 3.70 7.61 -3.13
N PHE A 36 2.41 7.27 -3.30
CA PHE A 36 2.00 6.39 -4.39
C PHE A 36 2.20 7.04 -5.76
N PRO A 37 2.63 6.26 -6.77
CA PRO A 37 2.71 6.73 -8.13
C PRO A 37 1.32 7.08 -8.68
N ASN A 38 1.26 8.00 -9.65
CA ASN A 38 0.00 8.50 -10.20
C ASN A 38 -0.80 7.40 -10.91
N GLU A 39 -0.10 6.47 -11.52
CA GLU A 39 -0.60 5.33 -12.27
C GLU A 39 -1.04 4.17 -11.37
N PHE A 40 -0.75 4.21 -10.06
CA PHE A 40 -1.13 3.15 -9.14
C PHE A 40 -2.64 2.96 -9.10
N LYS A 41 -3.10 1.75 -9.36
CA LYS A 41 -4.53 1.41 -9.47
C LYS A 41 -5.06 0.92 -8.14
N PHE A 42 -6.12 1.55 -7.65
CA PHE A 42 -6.84 1.11 -6.45
C PHE A 42 -8.21 0.55 -6.85
N VAL A 43 -8.65 -0.49 -6.15
CA VAL A 43 -9.94 -1.16 -6.32
C VAL A 43 -10.74 -1.03 -5.03
N GLY A 44 -12.05 -0.76 -5.16
CA GLY A 44 -12.98 -0.71 -4.02
C GLY A 44 -13.81 0.58 -3.98
N THR A 45 -14.59 0.74 -2.91
CA THR A 45 -15.31 1.98 -2.62
C THR A 45 -14.35 3.08 -2.18
N SER A 46 -14.81 4.34 -2.15
CA SER A 46 -13.97 5.46 -1.67
C SER A 46 -13.41 5.21 -0.26
N ASN A 47 -14.19 4.61 0.64
CA ASN A 47 -13.74 4.27 1.99
C ASN A 47 -12.69 3.15 1.97
N GLU A 48 -12.87 2.13 1.13
CA GLU A 48 -11.91 1.04 0.97
C GLU A 48 -10.58 1.52 0.40
N ILE A 49 -10.62 2.40 -0.60
CA ILE A 49 -9.42 2.99 -1.19
C ILE A 49 -8.71 3.90 -0.17
N LYS A 50 -9.47 4.72 0.57
CA LYS A 50 -8.92 5.58 1.62
C LYS A 50 -8.27 4.76 2.74
N ARG A 51 -8.88 3.63 3.12
CA ARG A 51 -8.28 2.65 4.04
C ARG A 51 -6.98 2.08 3.50
N GLN A 52 -6.99 1.58 2.26
CA GLN A 52 -5.79 1.04 1.60
C GLN A 52 -4.63 2.03 1.59
N ILE A 53 -4.89 3.32 1.34
CA ILE A 53 -3.88 4.38 1.36
C ILE A 53 -3.40 4.63 2.80
N GLY A 54 -4.31 4.73 3.76
CA GLY A 54 -3.96 5.04 5.15
C GLY A 54 -3.28 3.91 5.93
N GLU A 55 -3.41 2.66 5.48
CA GLU A 55 -2.74 1.49 6.08
C GLU A 55 -1.42 1.14 5.38
N ALA A 56 -1.19 1.65 4.17
CA ALA A 56 -0.01 1.30 3.39
C ALA A 56 1.28 1.89 3.97
N VAL A 57 2.35 1.10 3.91
CA VAL A 57 3.72 1.63 4.01
C VAL A 57 3.97 2.55 2.82
N SER A 58 4.47 3.76 3.06
CA SER A 58 4.84 4.70 1.97
C SER A 58 5.87 4.04 1.04
N PRO A 59 5.64 4.04 -0.29
CA PRO A 59 6.59 3.53 -1.26
C PRO A 59 8.00 4.09 -1.14
N LYS A 60 8.13 5.37 -0.77
CA LYS A 60 9.42 6.04 -0.64
C LYS A 60 10.20 5.55 0.58
N MET A 61 9.50 5.31 1.69
CA MET A 61 10.09 4.67 2.87
C MET A 61 10.57 3.26 2.53
N SER A 62 9.74 2.48 1.84
CA SER A 62 10.10 1.13 1.41
C SER A 62 11.33 1.14 0.53
N GLU A 63 11.39 2.00 -0.49
CA GLU A 63 12.56 2.14 -1.36
C GLU A 63 13.86 2.35 -0.56
N TYR A 64 13.83 3.20 0.48
CA TYR A 64 14.98 3.43 1.34
C TYR A 64 15.40 2.18 2.14
N ILE A 65 14.45 1.50 2.77
CA ILE A 65 14.70 0.25 3.53
C ILE A 65 15.31 -0.81 2.60
N ILE A 66 14.71 -0.98 1.43
CA ILE A 66 15.08 -2.02 0.47
C ILE A 66 16.49 -1.77 -0.08
N LYS A 67 16.81 -0.53 -0.48
CA LYS A 67 18.15 -0.18 -0.94
C LYS A 67 19.23 -0.47 0.10
N LYS A 68 18.92 -0.25 1.38
CA LYS A 68 19.92 -0.31 2.45
C LYS A 68 20.10 -1.71 3.04
N TYR A 69 19.02 -2.49 3.15
CA TYR A 69 19.02 -3.72 3.95
C TYR A 69 18.62 -4.98 3.18
N ILE A 70 17.99 -4.86 2.00
CA ILE A 70 17.51 -6.03 1.25
C ILE A 70 18.39 -6.23 0.02
N THR A 71 19.32 -7.19 0.11
CA THR A 71 20.27 -7.51 -0.96
C THR A 71 19.71 -8.52 -1.98
N GLY A 72 18.83 -9.43 -1.54
CA GLY A 72 18.21 -10.44 -2.40
C GLY A 72 17.34 -9.85 -3.52
N LYS A 73 17.28 -10.53 -4.67
CA LYS A 73 16.43 -10.13 -5.82
C LYS A 73 14.97 -10.56 -5.66
N GLU A 74 14.73 -11.57 -4.86
CA GLU A 74 13.44 -12.21 -4.68
C GLU A 74 13.02 -12.14 -3.21
N TYR A 75 11.73 -11.98 -2.96
CA TYR A 75 11.19 -11.85 -1.61
C TYR A 75 9.73 -12.30 -1.52
N ILE A 76 9.27 -12.47 -0.28
CA ILE A 76 7.88 -12.75 0.08
C ILE A 76 7.36 -11.56 0.91
N GLU A 77 6.10 -11.16 0.70
CA GLU A 77 5.48 -10.04 1.43
C GLU A 77 4.22 -10.49 2.17
N LEU A 78 4.29 -10.47 3.51
CA LEU A 78 3.14 -10.78 4.36
C LEU A 78 2.39 -9.51 4.73
N PHE A 79 1.06 -9.57 4.78
CA PHE A 79 0.19 -8.41 5.05
C PHE A 79 0.45 -7.28 4.04
N ALA A 80 0.57 -7.65 2.77
CA ALA A 80 1.02 -6.77 1.70
C ALA A 80 0.05 -5.61 1.41
N GLY A 81 -1.19 -5.71 1.88
CA GLY A 81 -2.23 -4.71 1.63
C GLY A 81 -2.40 -4.47 0.14
N CYS A 82 -2.53 -3.19 -0.23
CA CYS A 82 -2.60 -2.81 -1.64
C CYS A 82 -1.25 -2.89 -2.35
N GLY A 83 -0.13 -3.05 -1.63
CA GLY A 83 1.23 -3.15 -2.19
C GLY A 83 2.05 -1.87 -2.08
N GLY A 84 1.79 -1.02 -1.08
CA GLY A 84 2.60 0.19 -0.85
C GLY A 84 4.09 -0.11 -0.69
N PHE A 85 4.44 -1.17 0.05
CA PHE A 85 5.83 -1.61 0.17
C PHE A 85 6.39 -2.17 -1.14
N SER A 86 5.59 -2.99 -1.84
CA SER A 86 5.92 -3.53 -3.16
C SER A 86 6.21 -2.48 -4.25
N VAL A 87 5.67 -1.26 -4.16
CA VAL A 87 6.06 -0.20 -5.09
C VAL A 87 7.56 0.10 -4.97
N GLY A 88 8.09 0.14 -3.75
CA GLY A 88 9.51 0.41 -3.51
C GLY A 88 10.43 -0.70 -4.03
N THR A 89 10.03 -1.97 -3.90
CA THR A 89 10.81 -3.12 -4.38
C THR A 89 10.81 -3.19 -5.90
N HIS A 90 9.65 -2.93 -6.52
CA HIS A 90 9.48 -3.00 -7.96
C HIS A 90 10.35 -1.97 -8.69
N LYS A 91 10.44 -0.74 -8.16
CA LYS A 91 11.33 0.31 -8.69
C LYS A 91 12.81 -0.09 -8.69
N LEU A 92 13.20 -1.04 -7.84
CA LEU A 92 14.58 -1.53 -7.70
C LEU A 92 14.81 -2.86 -8.43
N GLY A 93 13.87 -3.28 -9.28
CA GLY A 93 13.97 -4.52 -10.04
C GLY A 93 13.89 -5.78 -9.19
N LYS A 94 13.39 -5.68 -7.95
CA LYS A 94 13.14 -6.87 -7.10
C LYS A 94 11.80 -7.50 -7.46
N LYS A 95 11.74 -8.83 -7.33
CA LYS A 95 10.58 -9.64 -7.66
C LYS A 95 9.91 -10.15 -6.39
N CYS A 96 8.64 -9.81 -6.20
CA CYS A 96 7.81 -10.46 -5.19
C CYS A 96 7.39 -11.83 -5.74
N LEU A 97 7.81 -12.90 -5.07
CA LEU A 97 7.43 -14.26 -5.48
C LEU A 97 6.03 -14.61 -4.99
N TRP A 98 5.70 -14.18 -3.78
CA TRP A 98 4.44 -14.47 -3.12
C TRP A 98 4.06 -13.34 -2.17
N CYS A 99 2.77 -13.05 -2.10
CA CYS A 99 2.23 -12.18 -1.07
C CYS A 99 0.84 -12.62 -0.60
N ASN A 100 0.47 -12.23 0.62
CA ASN A 100 -0.88 -12.41 1.13
C ASN A 100 -1.45 -11.14 1.76
N ASP A 101 -2.77 -11.04 1.66
CA ASP A 101 -3.58 -10.13 2.45
C ASP A 101 -5.01 -10.69 2.58
N PHE A 102 -5.68 -10.38 3.68
CA PHE A 102 -7.05 -10.86 3.93
C PHE A 102 -8.11 -9.97 3.25
N ASN A 103 -7.77 -8.73 2.90
CA ASN A 103 -8.69 -7.79 2.28
C ASN A 103 -8.70 -7.99 0.76
N ARG A 104 -9.81 -8.52 0.23
CA ARG A 104 -10.01 -8.74 -1.22
C ARG A 104 -9.81 -7.50 -2.09
N TYR A 105 -10.14 -6.30 -1.61
CA TYR A 105 -9.95 -5.08 -2.40
C TYR A 105 -8.47 -4.72 -2.48
N SER A 106 -7.76 -4.85 -1.35
CA SER A 106 -6.31 -4.69 -1.29
C SER A 106 -5.59 -5.67 -2.20
N THR A 107 -5.94 -6.97 -2.15
CA THR A 107 -5.33 -7.98 -3.03
C THR A 107 -5.61 -7.73 -4.51
N HIS A 108 -6.81 -7.27 -4.85
CA HIS A 108 -7.14 -6.89 -6.22
C HIS A 108 -6.34 -5.67 -6.70
N SER A 109 -6.22 -4.62 -5.87
CA SER A 109 -5.34 -3.48 -6.15
C SER A 109 -3.91 -3.95 -6.36
N PHE A 110 -3.39 -4.80 -5.47
CA PHE A 110 -2.04 -5.35 -5.59
C PHE A 110 -1.85 -6.06 -6.93
N LYS A 111 -2.75 -6.98 -7.29
CA LYS A 111 -2.67 -7.76 -8.53
C LYS A 111 -2.71 -6.90 -9.79
N LEU A 112 -3.46 -5.80 -9.79
CA LEU A 112 -3.50 -4.88 -10.93
C LEU A 112 -2.17 -4.13 -11.14
N ASN A 113 -1.41 -3.90 -10.08
CA ASN A 113 -0.14 -3.17 -10.15
C ASN A 113 1.07 -4.13 -10.26
N PHE A 114 0.94 -5.36 -9.78
CA PHE A 114 2.01 -6.36 -9.76
C PHE A 114 1.52 -7.71 -10.31
N PRO A 115 1.14 -7.80 -11.60
CA PRO A 115 0.43 -8.96 -12.15
C PRO A 115 1.28 -10.24 -12.26
N LEU A 116 2.61 -10.10 -12.22
CA LEU A 116 3.55 -11.23 -12.27
C LEU A 116 3.81 -11.85 -10.89
N THR A 117 3.30 -11.25 -9.81
CA THR A 117 3.40 -11.77 -8.45
C THR A 117 2.27 -12.78 -8.22
N PHE A 118 2.62 -13.96 -7.70
CA PHE A 118 1.58 -14.88 -7.23
C PHE A 118 0.96 -14.32 -5.95
N ASN A 119 -0.28 -13.85 -6.06
CA ASN A 119 -1.03 -13.26 -4.96
C ASN A 119 -2.22 -14.16 -4.63
N ASN A 120 -2.25 -14.67 -3.40
CA ASN A 120 -3.40 -15.40 -2.87
C ASN A 120 -4.18 -14.52 -1.90
N HIS A 121 -5.50 -14.46 -2.09
CA HIS A 121 -6.44 -14.02 -1.06
C HIS A 121 -6.54 -15.14 0.00
N PHE A 122 -5.56 -15.18 0.90
CA PHE A 122 -5.54 -16.10 2.02
C PHE A 122 -6.50 -15.56 3.10
N LYS A 123 -7.65 -16.21 3.28
CA LYS A 123 -8.21 -16.30 4.62
C LYS A 123 -7.13 -17.02 5.45
N LEU A 124 -6.70 -16.43 6.56
CA LEU A 124 -5.97 -17.16 7.59
C LEU A 124 -6.88 -18.29 8.07
N TYR A 125 -6.91 -19.41 7.34
CA TYR A 125 -6.97 -20.69 8.01
C TYR A 125 -5.66 -20.71 8.77
N LEU A 126 -5.75 -20.59 10.10
CA LEU A 126 -4.69 -21.07 10.98
C LEU A 126 -4.15 -22.33 10.31
N LEU A 127 -2.87 -22.32 9.93
CA LEU A 127 -2.14 -23.55 9.73
C LEU A 127 -2.52 -24.41 10.92
N GLN A 128 -3.42 -25.37 10.72
CA GLN A 128 -3.51 -26.48 11.64
C GLN A 128 -2.11 -27.06 11.56
N ILE A 129 -1.31 -26.72 12.57
CA ILE A 129 -0.17 -27.53 12.95
C ILE A 129 -0.81 -28.90 13.15
N GLN A 130 -0.68 -29.74 12.12
CA GLN A 130 -0.93 -31.15 12.27
C GLN A 130 0.23 -31.62 13.14
N ASP A 131 -0.10 -31.89 14.41
CA ASP A 131 0.75 -32.70 15.29
C ASP A 131 0.97 -34.09 14.67
#